data_AF-A0A3C1W048-F1
#
_entry.id   AF-A0A3C1W048-F1
#
_cell.length_a   1.000
_cell.length_b   1.000
_cell.length_c   1.000
_cell.angle_alpha   90.00
_cell.angle_beta   90.00
_cell.angle_gamma   90.00
#
_symmetry.space_group_name_H-M   'P 1'
#
loop_
_entity.id
_entity.type
_entity.pdbx_description
1 polymer ?
#
loop_
_entity_poly.entity_id
_entity_poly.type
_entity_poly.pdbx_seq_one_letter_code
_entity_poly.pdbx_strand_id
1 'polypeptide(L)' 'MKNILKLVLILPLLTLSLSGCFWEEETKRESITKGWSPKTFFEQASEQISAGALDKGIELYEQLQAA' A
#
# COMPACT_ATOMS: atom_id res chain seq x y z
N MET A 1 37.28 -32.93 -5.77
CA MET A 1 36.21 -32.12 -6.41
C MET A 1 34.77 -32.55 -6.07
N LYS A 2 34.54 -33.69 -5.41
CA LYS A 2 33.18 -34.19 -5.11
C LYS A 2 32.34 -33.27 -4.20
N ASN A 3 32.99 -32.55 -3.28
CA ASN A 3 32.31 -31.66 -2.32
C ASN A 3 32.01 -30.27 -2.91
N ILE A 4 32.85 -29.81 -3.85
CA ILE A 4 32.64 -28.53 -4.56
C ILE A 4 31.42 -28.64 -5.48
N LEU A 5 31.27 -29.78 -6.17
CA LEU A 5 30.10 -30.05 -7.01
C LEU A 5 28.79 -30.05 -6.20
N LYS A 6 28.82 -30.57 -4.96
CA LYS A 6 27.67 -30.52 -4.04
C LYS A 6 27.31 -29.09 -3.63
N LEU A 7 28.31 -28.27 -3.31
CA LEU A 7 28.11 -26.88 -2.92
C LEU A 7 27.51 -26.04 -4.06
N VAL A 8 27.98 -26.22 -5.29
CA VAL A 8 27.46 -25.54 -6.48
C VAL A 8 26.00 -25.91 -6.77
N LEU A 9 25.55 -27.11 -6.38
CA LEU A 9 24.16 -27.54 -6.54
C LEU A 9 23.23 -27.03 -5.42
N ILE A 10 23.74 -26.87 -4.20
CA ILE A 10 22.94 -26.46 -3.04
C ILE A 10 22.79 -24.93 -3.00
N LEU A 11 23.80 -24.18 -3.44
CA LEU A 11 23.82 -22.72 -3.39
C LEU A 11 22.65 -22.06 -4.14
N PRO A 12 22.28 -22.45 -5.38
CA PRO A 12 21.18 -21.85 -6.12
C PRO A 12 19.82 -22.13 -5.47
N LEU A 13 19.68 -23.33 -4.88
CA LEU A 13 18.46 -23.74 -4.18
C LEU A 13 18.22 -22.90 -2.93
N LEU A 14 19.29 -22.60 -2.18
CA LEU A 14 19.22 -21.71 -1.02
C LEU A 14 18.91 -20.27 -1.43
N THR A 15 19.48 -19.78 -2.53
CA THR A 15 19.16 -18.42 -3.02
C THR A 15 17.71 -18.28 -3.46
N LEU A 16 17.13 -19.30 -4.10
CA LEU A 16 15.72 -19.33 -4.48
C LEU A 16 14.79 -19.40 -3.25
N SER A 17 15.19 -20.13 -2.21
CA SER A 17 14.42 -20.22 -0.96
C SER A 17 14.49 -18.93 -0.13
N LEU A 18 15.55 -18.12 -0.29
CA LEU A 18 15.74 -16.85 0.40
C LEU A 18 15.20 -15.65 -0.39
N SER A 19 14.98 -15.77 -1.71
CA SER A 19 14.31 -14.77 -2.53
C SER A 19 12.78 -14.84 -2.39
N GLY A 20 12.30 -14.84 -1.15
CA GLY A 20 10.89 -14.99 -0.77
C GLY A 20 9.97 -13.80 -1.08
N CYS A 21 10.33 -12.88 -1.97
CA CYS A 21 9.52 -11.69 -2.28
C CYS A 21 9.50 -11.33 -3.78
N PHE A 22 9.52 -12.32 -4.69
CA PHE A 22 9.37 -12.02 -6.13
C PHE A 22 7.90 -11.98 -6.59
N TRP A 23 6.97 -12.49 -5.78
CA TRP A 23 5.56 -12.67 -6.13
C TRP A 23 4.59 -12.00 -5.15
N GLU A 24 5.08 -11.11 -4.29
CA GLU A 24 4.19 -10.12 -3.70
C GLU A 24 3.80 -9.18 -4.83
N GLU A 25 2.66 -9.48 -5.45
CA GLU A 25 1.85 -8.50 -6.15
C GLU A 25 1.95 -7.22 -5.32
N GLU A 26 2.55 -6.18 -5.90
CA GLU A 26 2.45 -4.84 -5.33
C GLU A 26 0.95 -4.55 -5.28
N THR A 27 0.30 -4.91 -4.17
CA THR A 27 -1.00 -4.39 -3.82
C THR A 27 -0.75 -2.91 -3.69
N LYS A 28 -0.94 -2.18 -4.80
CA LYS A 28 -0.90 -0.74 -4.87
C LYS A 28 -1.72 -0.29 -3.68
N ARG A 29 -1.04 0.20 -2.64
CA ARG A 29 -1.72 0.90 -1.56
C ARG A 29 -2.48 2.00 -2.25
N GLU A 30 -3.80 1.92 -2.23
CA GLU A 30 -4.62 3.03 -2.70
C GLU A 30 -4.13 4.26 -1.96
N SER A 31 -3.81 5.32 -2.70
CA SER A 31 -3.37 6.56 -2.08
C SER A 31 -4.43 6.96 -1.06
N ILE A 32 -4.02 7.22 0.19
CA ILE A 32 -4.91 7.64 1.28
C ILE A 32 -5.81 8.80 0.81
N THR A 33 -5.29 9.64 -0.09
CA THR A 33 -5.97 10.82 -0.63
C THR A 33 -6.71 10.59 -1.95
N LYS A 34 -6.76 9.37 -2.52
CA LYS A 34 -7.29 9.11 -3.89
C LYS A 34 -6.69 10.04 -4.98
N GLY A 35 -5.54 10.66 -4.73
CA GLY A 35 -4.95 11.69 -5.61
C GLY A 35 -5.61 13.07 -5.53
N TRP A 36 -6.48 13.33 -4.56
CA TRP A 36 -7.13 14.61 -4.35
C TRP A 36 -6.24 15.62 -3.63
N SER A 37 -6.46 16.89 -3.96
CA SER A 37 -5.83 18.00 -3.23
C SER A 37 -6.50 18.20 -1.86
N PRO A 38 -5.80 18.77 -0.87
CA PRO A 38 -6.39 19.11 0.43
C PRO A 38 -7.66 19.97 0.32
N LYS A 39 -7.69 20.88 -0.66
CA LYS A 39 -8.85 21.72 -0.95
C LYS A 39 -10.05 20.89 -1.41
N THR A 40 -9.82 19.93 -2.30
CA THR A 40 -10.87 19.04 -2.82
C THR A 40 -11.47 18.19 -1.71
N PHE A 41 -10.64 17.70 -0.77
CA PHE A 41 -11.13 17.01 0.43
C PHE A 41 -12.04 17.90 1.28
N PHE A 42 -11.61 19.13 1.54
CA PHE A 42 -12.38 20.07 2.35
C PHE A 42 -13.75 20.40 1.72
N GLU A 43 -13.78 20.63 0.40
CA GLU A 43 -15.01 20.91 -0.34
C GLU A 43 -15.98 19.72 -0.30
N GLN A 44 -15.48 18.49 -0.55
CA GLN A 44 -16.28 17.27 -0.47
C GLN A 44 -16.83 17.02 0.94
N ALA A 45 -16.01 17.21 1.98
CA ALA A 45 -16.45 17.05 3.37
C ALA A 45 -17.57 18.04 3.72
N SER A 46 -17.41 19.32 3.32
CA SER A 46 -18.41 20.37 3.52
C SER A 46 -19.72 20.06 2.80
N GLU A 47 -19.65 19.53 1.58
CA GLU A 47 -20.83 19.11 0.80
C GLU A 47 -21.57 17.95 1.49
N GLN A 48 -20.85 16.92 1.94
CA GLN A 48 -21.46 15.79 2.66
C GLN A 48 -22.14 16.24 3.96
N ILE A 49 -21.50 17.13 4.73
CA ILE A 49 -22.09 17.69 5.97
C ILE A 49 -23.35 18.51 5.63
N SER A 50 -23.29 19.34 4.59
CA SER A 50 -24.42 20.15 4.14
C SER A 50 -25.59 19.29 3.64
N ALA A 51 -25.30 18.11 3.10
CA ALA A 51 -26.28 17.11 2.69
C ALA A 51 -26.83 16.25 3.87
N GLY A 52 -26.37 16.49 5.09
CA GLY A 52 -26.77 15.74 6.29
C GLY A 52 -26.02 14.42 6.50
N ALA A 53 -25.05 14.09 5.64
CA ALA A 53 -24.20 12.91 5.75
C ALA A 53 -22.97 13.19 6.63
N LEU A 54 -23.21 13.45 7.91
CA LEU A 54 -22.21 13.93 8.85
C LEU A 54 -21.02 12.95 9.00
N ASP A 55 -21.30 11.64 9.08
CA ASP A 55 -20.28 10.60 9.24
C ASP A 55 -19.29 10.58 8.06
N LYS A 56 -19.80 10.73 6.83
CA LYS A 56 -18.96 10.78 5.61
C LYS A 56 -18.10 12.04 5.58
N GLY A 57 -18.64 13.16 6.05
CA GLY A 57 -17.88 14.41 6.19
C GLY A 57 -16.74 14.29 7.20
N ILE A 58 -17.00 13.65 8.35
CA ILE A 58 -15.98 13.38 9.37
C ILE A 58 -14.88 12.48 8.79
N GLU A 59 -15.25 11.39 8.12
CA GLU A 59 -14.29 10.46 7.51
C GLU A 59 -13.34 11.18 6.52
N LEU A 60 -13.87 12.07 5.70
CA LEU A 60 -13.06 12.87 4.76
C LEU A 60 -12.11 13.84 5.49
N TYR A 61 -12.51 14.40 6.62
CA TYR A 61 -11.62 15.24 7.43
C TYR A 61 -10.55 14.44 8.17
N GLU A 62 -10.86 13.23 8.63
CA GLU A 62 -9.87 12.33 9.24
C GLU A 62 -8.82 11.90 8.21
N GLN A 63 -9.25 11.58 6.98
CA GLN A 63 -8.33 11.30 5.86
C GLN A 63 -7.45 12.51 5.53
N LEU A 64 -7.98 13.73 5.63
CA LEU A 64 -7.19 14.95 5.46
C LEU A 64 -6.14 15.14 6.58
N GLN A 65 -6.47 14.84 7.84
CA GLN A 65 -5.53 14.95 8.96
C GLN A 65 -4.44 13.87 8.96
N ALA A 66 -4.73 12.71 8.38
CA ALA A 66 -3.79 11.59 8.31
C ALA A 66 -2.78 11.70 7.15
N ALA A 67 -2.98 12.64 6.22
CA ALA A 67 -2.12 12.88 5.05
C ALA A 67 -1.03 13.93 5.33
#